data_AF-A0A550H7P3-F1
#
_entry.id   AF-A0A550H7P3-F1
#
_cell.length_a   1.000
_cell.length_b   1.000
_cell.length_c   1.000
_cell.angle_alpha   90.00
_cell.angle_beta   90.00
_cell.angle_gamma   90.00
#
_symmetry.space_group_name_H-M   'P 1'
#
loop_
_entity.id
_entity.type
_entity.pdbx_description
1 polymer ?
#
loop_
_entity_poly.entity_id
_entity_poly.type
_entity_poly.pdbx_seq_one_letter_code
_entity_poly.pdbx_strand_id
1 'polypeptide(L)' 'MRRIEIFPGILSLMLSKAARAGRTEIGGFLIGKIGRNKIIITRATFPRQRGTRTHVTINDADMAILAEELAERGT' A
#
# COMPACT_ATOMS: atom_id res chain seq x y z
N MET A 1 6.65 -19.25 10.27
CA MET A 1 5.67 -18.28 9.75
C MET A 1 6.11 -16.88 10.19
N ARG A 2 6.31 -15.93 9.27
CA ARG A 2 6.71 -14.55 9.64
C ARG A 2 5.50 -13.78 10.18
N ARG A 3 5.68 -13.00 11.25
CA ARG A 3 4.63 -12.11 11.80
C ARG A 3 4.50 -10.85 10.95
N ILE A 4 3.29 -10.34 10.76
CA ILE A 4 3.08 -9.03 10.13
C ILE A 4 2.78 -8.01 11.23
N GLU A 5 3.55 -6.93 11.27
CA GLU A 5 3.31 -5.77 12.13
C GLU A 5 2.91 -4.59 11.25
N ILE A 6 1.74 -3.99 11.52
CA ILE A 6 1.23 -2.84 10.78
C ILE A 6 1.12 -1.68 11.74
N PHE A 7 1.69 -0.52 11.38
CA PHE A 7 1.56 0.68 12.19
C PHE A 7 0.09 1.13 12.21
N PRO A 8 -0.52 1.42 13.38
CA PRO A 8 -1.96 1.67 13.49
C PRO A 8 -2.48 2.76 12.55
N GLY A 9 -1.74 3.86 12.38
CA GLY A 9 -2.11 4.94 11.47
C GLY A 9 -2.22 4.49 10.00
N ILE A 10 -1.43 3.50 9.59
CA ILE A 10 -1.46 2.94 8.24
C ILE A 10 -2.71 2.09 8.05
N LEU A 11 -3.06 1.27 9.03
CA LEU A 11 -4.30 0.51 9.01
C LEU A 11 -5.53 1.44 8.95
N SER A 12 -5.56 2.48 9.78
CA SER A 12 -6.63 3.49 9.78
C SER A 12 -6.73 4.22 8.44
N LEU A 13 -5.60 4.54 7.80
CA LEU A 13 -5.56 5.14 6.46
C LEU A 13 -6.19 4.21 5.41
N MET A 14 -5.83 2.91 5.43
CA MET A 14 -6.39 1.91 4.52
C MET A 14 -7.90 1.77 4.69
N LEU A 15 -8.39 1.66 5.92
CA LEU A 15 -9.82 1.59 6.22
C LEU A 15 -10.55 2.84 5.74
N SER A 16 -9.97 4.01 5.99
CA SER A 16 -10.53 5.30 5.56
C SER A 16 -10.61 5.43 4.04
N LYS A 17 -9.65 4.85 3.31
CA LYS A 17 -9.68 4.82 1.84
C LYS A 17 -10.72 3.83 1.34
N ALA A 18 -10.77 2.63 1.92
CA ALA A 18 -11.74 1.60 1.55
C ALA A 18 -13.18 2.07 1.79
N ALA A 19 -13.47 2.68 2.95
CA ALA A 19 -14.78 3.22 3.27
C ALA A 19 -15.24 4.30 2.27
N ARG A 20 -14.31 5.13 1.76
CA ARG A 20 -14.60 6.17 0.76
C ARG A 20 -14.80 5.63 -0.66
N ALA A 21 -14.33 4.42 -0.95
CA ALA A 21 -14.44 3.82 -2.27
C ALA A 21 -15.86 3.29 -2.59
N GLY A 22 -16.72 3.17 -1.57
CA GLY A 22 -18.09 2.72 -1.74
C GLY A 22 -18.17 1.28 -2.23
N ARG A 23 -18.72 1.07 -3.43
CA ARG A 23 -18.85 -0.26 -4.07
C ARG A 23 -17.73 -0.57 -5.05
N THR A 24 -16.69 0.26 -5.09
CA THR A 24 -15.59 0.12 -6.03
C THR A 24 -14.37 -0.44 -5.30
N GLU A 25 -13.71 -1.44 -5.87
CA GLU A 25 -12.45 -1.94 -5.36
C GLU A 25 -11.36 -0.87 -5.47
N ILE A 26 -10.48 -0.85 -4.47
CA ILE A 26 -9.28 -0.01 -4.45
C ILE A 26 -8.05 -0.85 -4.13
N GLY A 27 -6.94 -0.47 -4.73
CA GLY A 27 -5.62 -1.05 -4.52
C GLY A 27 -4.63 -0.01 -3.99
N GLY A 28 -3.55 -0.49 -3.42
CA GLY A 28 -2.46 0.33 -2.90
C GLY A 28 -1.20 -0.49 -2.65
N PHE A 29 -0.09 0.21 -2.48
CA PHE A 29 1.20 -0.39 -2.15
C PHE A 29 1.45 -0.29 -0.64
N LEU A 30 1.87 -1.40 -0.06
CA LEU A 30 2.36 -1.46 1.31
C LEU A 30 3.88 -1.31 1.29
N ILE A 31 4.37 -0.37 2.08
CA ILE A 31 5.79 -0.03 2.16
C ILE A 31 6.26 -0.36 3.57
N GLY A 32 7.40 -1.02 3.63
CA GLY A 32 7.90 -1.57 4.88
C GLY A 32 9.23 -2.25 4.71
N LYS A 33 9.68 -2.89 5.78
CA LYS A 33 10.96 -3.60 5.81
C LYS A 33 10.79 -5.02 6.30
N ILE A 34 11.67 -5.89 5.81
CA ILE A 34 11.77 -7.28 6.25
C ILE A 34 12.72 -7.34 7.45
N GLY A 35 12.21 -7.78 8.59
CA GLY A 35 13.00 -8.18 9.75
C GLY A 35 13.17 -9.69 9.84
N ARG A 36 13.99 -10.16 10.79
CA ARG A 36 14.35 -11.59 10.95
C ARG A 36 13.14 -12.55 10.97
N ASN A 37 12.08 -12.20 11.71
CA ASN A 37 10.86 -13.02 11.80
C ASN A 37 9.58 -12.20 11.57
N LYS A 38 9.69 -11.00 10.99
CA LYS A 38 8.55 -10.11 10.79
C LYS A 38 8.64 -9.25 9.54
N ILE A 39 7.48 -8.90 9.00
CA ILE A 39 7.32 -7.85 7.98
C ILE A 39 6.69 -6.65 8.68
N ILE A 40 7.35 -5.50 8.63
CA ILE A 40 6.92 -4.28 9.32
C ILE A 40 6.43 -3.29 8.28
N ILE A 41 5.12 -3.02 8.26
CA ILE A 41 4.47 -2.06 7.35
C ILE A 41 4.43 -0.69 8.02
N THR A 42 5.16 0.26 7.45
CA THR A 42 5.32 1.62 7.99
C THR A 42 4.62 2.69 7.18
N ARG A 43 4.29 2.42 5.91
CA ARG A 43 3.56 3.34 5.04
C ARG A 43 2.65 2.57 4.07
N ALA A 44 1.57 3.23 3.63
CA ALA A 44 0.76 2.78 2.51
C ALA A 44 0.55 3.93 1.54
N THR A 45 0.47 3.65 0.24
CA THR A 45 0.15 4.63 -0.79
C THR A 45 -0.90 4.10 -1.75
N PHE A 46 -1.69 5.01 -2.32
CA PHE A 46 -2.82 4.71 -3.19
C PHE A 46 -2.58 5.41 -4.53
N PRO A 47 -1.87 4.74 -5.46
CA PRO A 47 -1.54 5.30 -6.77
C PRO A 47 -2.78 5.53 -7.62
N ARG A 48 -2.57 6.12 -8.80
CA ARG A 48 -3.61 6.23 -9.83
C ARG A 48 -4.07 4.82 -10.18
N GLN A 49 -5.38 4.66 -10.21
CA GLN A 49 -6.01 3.36 -10.35
C GLN A 49 -7.39 3.49 -10.97
N ARG A 50 -7.87 2.41 -11.59
CA ARG A 50 -9.24 2.27 -12.07
C ARG A 50 -9.86 1.04 -11.42
N GLY A 51 -10.81 1.29 -10.53
CA GLY A 51 -11.58 0.25 -9.86
C GLY A 51 -12.94 0.03 -10.51
N THR A 52 -13.43 -1.20 -10.37
CA THR A 52 -14.80 -1.63 -10.63
C THR A 52 -15.32 -2.34 -9.37
N ARG A 53 -16.50 -2.97 -9.43
CA ARG A 53 -17.01 -3.71 -8.27
C ARG A 53 -16.23 -4.98 -7.91
N THR A 54 -15.46 -5.51 -8.85
CA THR A 54 -14.84 -6.85 -8.74
C THR A 54 -13.41 -6.89 -9.26
N HIS A 55 -12.85 -5.73 -9.60
CA HIS A 55 -11.50 -5.62 -10.13
C HIS A 55 -10.94 -4.22 -9.93
N VAL A 56 -9.65 -4.12 -9.64
CA VAL A 56 -8.89 -2.86 -9.66
C VAL A 56 -7.60 -3.00 -10.46
N THR A 57 -7.35 -2.05 -11.35
CA THR A 57 -6.07 -1.91 -12.05
C THR A 57 -5.30 -0.74 -11.45
N ILE A 58 -4.09 -1.00 -10.98
CA ILE A 58 -3.13 0.01 -10.51
C ILE A 58 -2.23 0.42 -11.69
N ASN A 59 -1.85 1.68 -11.76
CA ASN A 59 -0.90 2.17 -12.77
C ASN A 59 0.54 1.70 -12.46
N ASP A 60 1.14 0.93 -13.37
CA ASP A 60 2.49 0.40 -13.23
C ASP A 60 3.57 1.49 -13.17
N ALA A 61 3.37 2.63 -13.84
CA ALA A 61 4.31 3.75 -13.79
C ALA A 61 4.42 4.35 -12.38
N ASP A 62 3.32 4.35 -11.61
CA ASP A 62 3.33 4.85 -10.24
C ASP A 62 4.11 3.90 -9.30
N MET A 63 4.20 2.62 -9.64
CA MET A 63 5.04 1.67 -8.91
C MET A 63 6.53 1.95 -9.14
N ALA A 64 6.93 2.21 -10.38
CA ALA A 64 8.31 2.54 -10.73
C ALA A 64 8.76 3.84 -10.04
N ILE A 65 7.96 4.91 -10.13
CA ILE A 65 8.23 6.18 -9.46
C ILE A 65 8.38 5.98 -7.94
N LEU A 66 7.48 5.21 -7.33
CA LEU A 66 7.54 4.92 -5.90
C LEU A 66 8.82 4.16 -5.52
N ALA A 67 9.25 3.21 -6.34
CA ALA A 67 10.46 2.43 -6.09
C ALA A 67 11.72 3.32 -6.17
N GLU A 68 11.78 4.22 -7.16
CA GLU A 68 12.86 5.21 -7.31
C GLU A 68 12.92 6.14 -6.09
N GLU A 69 11.77 6.71 -5.68
CA GLU A 69 11.69 7.58 -4.49
C GLU A 69 12.18 6.88 -3.20
N LEU A 70 11.86 5.59 -3.04
CA LEU A 70 12.29 4.82 -1.86
C LEU A 70 13.79 4.54 -1.89
N ALA A 71 14.34 4.25 -3.07
CA ALA A 71 15.77 4.04 -3.25
C ALA A 71 16.59 5.29 -2.92
N GLU A 72 16.15 6.48 -3.38
CA GLU A 72 16.80 7.76 -3.06
C GLU A 72 16.78 8.10 -1.57
N ARG A 73 15.69 7.73 -0.89
CA ARG A 73 15.53 7.96 0.56
C ARG A 73 16.30 6.97 1.42
N GLY A 74 16.96 5.98 0.83
CA GLY A 74 17.69 4.93 1.55
C GLY A 74 16.79 4.10 2.47
N THR A 75 15.53 3.89 2.08
CA THR A 75 14.54 3.13 2.86
C THR A 75 14.48 1.66 2.46
#